data_AF-A0A319EG74-F1
#
_entry.id   AF-A0A319EG74-F1
#
_cell.length_a   1.000
_cell.length_b   1.000
_cell.length_c   1.000
_cell.angle_alpha   90.00
_cell.angle_beta   90.00
_cell.angle_gamma   90.00
#
_symmetry.space_group_name_H-M   'P 1'
#
loop_
_entity.id
_entity.type
_entity.pdbx_description
1 polymer ?
#
loop_
_entity_poly.entity_id
_entity_poly.type
_entity_poly.pdbx_seq_one_letter_code
_entity_poly.pdbx_strand_id
1 'polypeptide(L)'
;MPPSQDTLSTLVSDKAFHHEENETGDLPSTSVTLTRHRRKLQVINPPWYRNSLLASVGFLEVANAGDFAANVWNDVPIPLYAKIFMAIGGPLALLISIAALRDGILSWQNVRILQEERQYLALLRMQHLNPPAGTPIDQAAVRLIDRRLGVGYRELGSELIDRIVMDAFLGVGALLVGTGTIMAIWGANPYIYFISNLLSGFVGNAFAAAYGVLNAIWSVYLMWRFDGHDKACMNASSLAPFRDRLHRRFQYFKWHALVSAITGLVAGAASMITCRMWWGYVVLIPCMLSEVGCNQFWRILLGYDRPIVSDQPHWGLIPDYKENKEDEEKDGVLLDTLASVISMQNAFKPHPSHVIDVDWSSLDSLLLFIANNHLFDSLCGWLAADSSVPKDLRHYIFRLSTEYTEITLTLADLRGLPEAESPRLHDLCRNFLYTEGRQVMLGRERFLLEMVGYAAWKDG
;
A
#
# COMPACT_ATOMS: atom_id res chain seq x y z
N MET A 1 23.43 15.26 8.10
CA MET A 1 23.81 16.19 7.01
C MET A 1 22.60 16.41 6.13
N PRO A 2 22.18 17.66 5.87
CA PRO A 2 21.13 17.93 4.90
C PRO A 2 21.64 17.57 3.49
N PRO A 3 20.80 17.03 2.59
CA PRO A 3 21.22 16.70 1.24
C PRO A 3 21.52 17.98 0.44
N SER A 4 22.61 17.98 -0.33
CA SER A 4 22.92 19.08 -1.25
C SER A 4 21.83 19.15 -2.32
N GLN A 5 21.11 20.27 -2.38
CA GLN A 5 20.01 20.50 -3.31
C GLN A 5 20.49 20.90 -4.72
N ASP A 6 21.80 21.08 -4.92
CA ASP A 6 22.35 21.78 -6.09
C ASP A 6 22.64 20.90 -7.31
N THR A 7 22.50 19.58 -7.23
CA THR A 7 22.82 18.65 -8.35
C THR A 7 21.60 18.22 -9.17
N LEU A 8 20.38 18.54 -8.75
CA LEU A 8 19.15 18.20 -9.49
C LEU A 8 18.75 19.26 -10.52
N SER A 9 19.21 20.51 -10.41
CA SER A 9 18.75 21.61 -11.27
C SER A 9 19.30 21.56 -12.70
N THR A 10 20.43 20.89 -12.92
CA THR A 10 21.12 20.85 -14.23
C THR A 10 20.79 19.64 -15.09
N LEU A 11 20.07 18.65 -14.53
CA LEU A 11 19.62 17.44 -15.23
C LEU A 11 18.16 17.51 -15.69
N VAL A 12 17.42 18.51 -15.22
CA VAL A 12 16.15 18.88 -15.83
C VAL A 12 16.50 19.46 -17.19
N SER A 13 16.35 18.67 -18.25
CA SER A 13 16.30 19.23 -19.58
C SER A 13 15.24 20.33 -19.57
N ASP A 14 15.55 21.52 -20.10
CA ASP A 14 14.56 22.58 -20.36
C ASP A 14 13.35 22.07 -21.18
N LYS A 15 13.45 20.86 -21.76
CA LYS A 15 12.35 20.15 -22.42
C LYS A 15 11.34 19.49 -21.48
N ALA A 16 11.65 19.25 -20.20
CA ALA A 16 10.71 18.65 -19.25
C ALA A 16 9.52 19.58 -18.91
N PHE A 17 9.61 20.86 -19.29
CA PHE A 17 8.61 21.88 -19.02
C PHE A 17 8.03 22.53 -20.29
N HIS A 18 8.48 22.16 -21.49
CA HIS A 18 7.78 22.49 -22.72
C HIS A 18 6.70 21.44 -23.00
N HIS A 19 5.61 21.52 -22.24
CA HIS A 19 4.33 21.01 -22.73
C HIS A 19 3.87 21.96 -23.82
N GLU A 20 3.86 21.47 -25.07
CA GLU A 20 3.26 22.17 -26.19
C GLU A 20 1.87 22.67 -25.78
N GLU A 21 1.67 23.99 -25.95
CA GLU A 21 0.37 24.63 -25.91
C GLU A 21 -0.54 23.90 -26.91
N ASN A 22 -1.36 22.98 -26.42
CA ASN A 22 -2.54 22.57 -27.17
C ASN A 22 -3.47 23.78 -27.19
N GLU A 23 -3.38 24.53 -28.30
CA GLU A 23 -4.40 25.47 -28.75
C GLU A 23 -5.79 24.82 -28.62
N THR A 24 -6.62 25.43 -27.77
CA THR A 24 -8.10 25.49 -27.85
C THR A 24 -8.86 24.22 -28.27
N GLY A 25 -9.58 23.60 -27.31
CA GLY A 25 -10.83 22.89 -27.64
C GLY A 25 -11.22 21.77 -26.69
N ASP A 26 -10.43 20.70 -26.62
CA ASP A 26 -10.87 19.43 -26.04
C ASP A 26 -10.12 19.10 -24.74
N LEU A 27 -10.89 19.04 -23.65
CA LEU A 27 -10.43 18.56 -22.35
C LEU A 27 -10.04 17.09 -22.43
N PRO A 28 -8.97 16.64 -21.72
CA PRO A 28 -8.70 15.21 -21.59
C PRO A 28 -9.94 14.51 -21.01
N SER A 29 -10.41 13.46 -21.69
CA SER A 29 -11.59 12.67 -21.31
C SER A 29 -11.32 11.86 -20.04
N THR A 30 -11.21 12.54 -18.91
CA THR A 30 -10.95 11.93 -17.61
C THR A 30 -12.27 11.77 -16.89
N SER A 31 -12.69 10.52 -16.70
CA SER A 31 -13.92 10.17 -15.99
C SER A 31 -13.62 9.22 -14.85
N VAL A 32 -14.28 9.42 -13.71
CA VAL A 32 -14.14 8.61 -12.51
C VAL A 32 -15.50 8.06 -12.14
N THR A 33 -15.61 6.75 -11.97
CA THR A 33 -16.86 6.12 -11.55
C THR A 33 -16.79 5.80 -10.07
N LEU A 34 -17.75 6.35 -9.31
CA LEU A 34 -17.97 6.08 -7.92
C LEU A 34 -19.23 5.23 -7.76
N THR A 35 -19.22 4.29 -6.83
CA THR A 35 -20.42 3.55 -6.46
C THR A 35 -20.81 3.84 -5.03
N ARG A 36 -22.12 3.78 -4.78
CA ARG A 36 -22.68 3.98 -3.46
C ARG A 36 -22.76 2.65 -2.75
N HIS A 37 -21.90 2.47 -1.75
CA HIS A 37 -22.04 1.37 -0.80
C HIS A 37 -22.59 1.90 0.54
N ARG A 38 -23.86 1.57 0.82
CA ARG A 38 -24.68 2.11 1.93
C ARG A 38 -24.85 3.63 1.85
N ARG A 39 -23.97 4.38 2.49
CA ARG A 39 -23.96 5.87 2.55
C ARG A 39 -22.60 6.47 2.18
N LYS A 40 -21.65 5.64 1.76
CA LYS A 40 -20.30 6.08 1.38
C LYS A 40 -20.12 5.86 -0.12
N LEU A 41 -19.57 6.87 -0.77
CA LEU A 41 -19.14 6.78 -2.16
C LEU A 41 -17.73 6.19 -2.16
N GLN A 42 -17.52 5.21 -3.04
CA GLN A 42 -16.23 4.55 -3.23
C GLN A 42 -15.87 4.62 -4.70
N VAL A 43 -14.66 5.07 -5.01
CA VAL A 43 -14.13 5.04 -6.38
C VAL A 43 -13.93 3.58 -6.77
N ILE A 44 -14.56 3.16 -7.87
CA ILE A 44 -14.39 1.82 -8.44
C ILE A 44 -13.49 1.86 -9.67
N ASN A 45 -13.60 2.91 -10.50
CA ASN A 45 -12.80 3.05 -11.72
C ASN A 45 -12.09 4.42 -11.76
N PRO A 46 -10.79 4.46 -12.11
CA PRO A 46 -9.93 3.30 -12.43
C PRO A 46 -9.64 2.42 -11.19
N PRO A 47 -9.27 1.13 -11.38
CA PRO A 47 -8.89 0.25 -10.28
C PRO A 47 -7.51 0.65 -9.72
N TRP A 48 -7.37 0.55 -8.38
CA TRP A 48 -6.16 0.92 -7.66
C TRP A 48 -5.66 -0.24 -6.82
N TYR A 49 -4.34 -0.45 -6.82
CA TYR A 49 -3.66 -1.12 -5.73
C TYR A 49 -3.61 -0.15 -4.55
N ARG A 50 -4.12 -0.59 -3.39
CA ARG A 50 -4.23 0.23 -2.18
C ARG A 50 -3.43 -0.37 -1.04
N ASN A 51 -2.72 0.47 -0.31
CA ASN A 51 -2.17 0.13 1.00
C ASN A 51 -3.32 0.03 2.03
N SER A 52 -4.00 -1.13 2.01
CA SER A 52 -5.21 -1.39 2.80
C SER A 52 -4.94 -2.06 4.14
N LEU A 53 -3.67 -2.19 4.56
CA LEU A 53 -3.26 -2.85 5.80
C LEU A 53 -3.90 -2.16 7.01
N LEU A 54 -4.72 -2.89 7.76
CA LEU A 54 -5.41 -2.39 8.95
C LEU A 54 -4.44 -2.24 10.13
N ALA A 55 -4.55 -1.11 10.85
CA ALA A 55 -3.75 -0.85 12.05
C ALA A 55 -4.03 -1.86 13.16
N SER A 56 -5.27 -2.36 13.21
CA SER A 56 -5.70 -3.38 14.18
C SER A 56 -4.93 -4.69 14.06
N VAL A 57 -4.42 -5.02 12.87
CA VAL A 57 -3.64 -6.24 12.64
C VAL A 57 -2.26 -6.14 13.30
N GLY A 58 -1.72 -4.94 13.52
CA GLY A 58 -0.51 -4.77 14.34
C GLY A 58 -0.69 -5.17 15.80
N PHE A 59 -1.93 -5.30 16.28
CA PHE A 59 -2.25 -5.73 17.65
C PHE A 59 -2.60 -7.22 17.75
N LEU A 60 -2.34 -7.99 16.69
CA LEU A 60 -2.84 -9.35 16.60
C LEU A 60 -2.11 -10.30 17.55
N GLU A 61 -0.79 -10.17 17.68
CA GLU A 61 -0.04 -10.86 18.74
C GLU A 61 -0.38 -10.35 20.15
N VAL A 62 -0.77 -9.08 20.31
CA VAL A 62 -1.25 -8.56 21.62
C VAL A 62 -2.52 -9.28 22.05
N ALA A 63 -3.44 -9.51 21.12
CA ALA A 63 -4.64 -10.30 21.37
C ALA A 63 -4.31 -11.74 21.72
N ASN A 64 -3.45 -12.39 20.93
CA ASN A 64 -3.12 -13.79 21.09
C ASN A 64 -2.40 -14.07 22.40
N ALA A 65 -1.53 -13.18 22.84
CA ALA A 65 -0.80 -13.33 24.09
C ALA A 65 -1.57 -12.79 25.31
N GLY A 66 -2.65 -12.04 25.10
CA GLY A 66 -3.43 -11.44 26.18
C GLY A 66 -4.31 -12.42 26.95
N ASP A 67 -4.50 -13.63 26.44
CA ASP A 67 -5.49 -14.59 26.93
C ASP A 67 -5.01 -15.46 28.12
N PHE A 68 -3.75 -15.32 28.55
CA PHE A 68 -3.12 -16.04 29.67
C PHE A 68 -3.58 -17.51 29.80
N ALA A 69 -2.97 -18.40 29.00
CA ALA A 69 -3.24 -19.83 29.03
C ALA A 69 -3.36 -20.40 30.46
N ALA A 70 -4.50 -21.02 30.76
CA ALA A 70 -4.83 -21.55 32.08
C ALA A 70 -3.79 -22.57 32.60
N ASN A 71 -3.12 -23.26 31.68
CA ASN A 71 -2.11 -24.27 31.96
C ASN A 71 -0.82 -23.72 32.62
N VAL A 72 -0.58 -22.41 32.55
CA VAL A 72 0.61 -21.77 33.13
C VAL A 72 0.56 -21.79 34.65
N TRP A 73 -0.64 -21.69 35.22
CA TRP A 73 -0.82 -21.57 36.64
C TRP A 73 -0.92 -22.94 37.33
N ASN A 74 -1.15 -24.03 36.58
CA ASN A 74 -1.24 -25.42 37.06
C ASN A 74 -2.14 -25.65 38.29
N ASP A 75 -2.95 -24.66 38.67
CA ASP A 75 -3.85 -24.67 39.82
C ASP A 75 -5.31 -24.70 39.36
N VAL A 76 -6.09 -25.64 39.92
CA VAL A 76 -7.54 -25.72 39.73
C VAL A 76 -8.23 -25.52 41.09
N PRO A 77 -9.05 -24.47 41.27
CA PRO A 77 -9.44 -23.47 40.29
C PRO A 77 -8.36 -22.41 40.03
N ILE A 78 -8.36 -21.87 38.80
CA ILE A 78 -7.43 -20.82 38.36
C ILE A 78 -7.47 -19.60 39.32
N PRO A 79 -6.32 -19.00 39.67
CA PRO A 79 -6.25 -17.81 40.53
C PRO A 79 -7.12 -16.65 40.02
N LEU A 80 -7.69 -15.86 40.93
CA LEU A 80 -8.63 -14.79 40.58
C LEU A 80 -8.02 -13.74 39.62
N TYR A 81 -6.76 -13.35 39.85
CA TYR A 81 -6.08 -12.37 38.98
C TYR A 81 -5.93 -12.91 37.55
N ALA A 82 -5.58 -14.19 37.38
CA ALA A 82 -5.45 -14.83 36.07
C ALA A 82 -6.83 -14.91 35.38
N LYS A 83 -7.88 -15.27 36.11
CA LYS A 83 -9.26 -15.24 35.57
C LYS A 83 -9.67 -13.86 35.06
N ILE A 84 -9.29 -12.77 35.75
CA ILE A 84 -9.59 -11.40 35.29
C ILE A 84 -8.88 -11.11 33.97
N PHE A 85 -7.60 -11.43 33.85
CA PHE A 85 -6.86 -11.22 32.60
C PHE A 85 -7.40 -12.09 31.46
N MET A 86 -7.68 -13.37 31.71
CA MET A 86 -8.31 -14.29 30.76
C MET A 86 -9.68 -13.78 30.27
N ALA A 87 -10.49 -13.22 31.18
CA ALA A 87 -11.81 -12.68 30.86
C ALA A 87 -11.75 -11.42 29.97
N ILE A 88 -10.61 -10.73 29.93
CA ILE A 88 -10.36 -9.59 29.04
C ILE A 88 -9.71 -10.07 27.74
N GLY A 89 -8.65 -10.87 27.84
CA GLY A 89 -7.84 -11.34 26.73
C GLY A 89 -8.57 -12.29 25.79
N GLY A 90 -9.33 -13.26 26.32
CA GLY A 90 -10.10 -14.21 25.51
C GLY A 90 -11.08 -13.52 24.55
N PRO A 91 -11.96 -12.63 25.03
CA PRO A 91 -12.83 -11.84 24.16
C PRO A 91 -12.07 -10.91 23.20
N LEU A 92 -10.97 -10.32 23.63
CA LEU A 92 -10.14 -9.47 22.76
C LEU A 92 -9.55 -10.28 21.60
N ALA A 93 -9.05 -11.49 21.85
CA ALA A 93 -8.56 -12.41 20.83
C ALA A 93 -9.64 -12.74 19.79
N LEU A 94 -10.87 -13.03 20.24
CA LEU A 94 -12.02 -13.27 19.34
C LEU A 94 -12.43 -12.03 18.53
N LEU A 95 -12.35 -10.83 19.12
CA LEU A 95 -12.62 -9.59 18.37
C LEU A 95 -11.56 -9.33 17.31
N ILE A 96 -10.30 -9.58 17.64
CA ILE A 96 -9.18 -9.38 16.72
C ILE A 96 -9.17 -10.44 15.61
N SER A 97 -9.64 -11.67 15.84
CA SER A 97 -9.81 -12.65 14.74
C SER A 97 -10.78 -12.15 13.66
N ILE A 98 -11.81 -11.37 14.04
CA ILE A 98 -12.71 -10.71 13.08
C ILE A 98 -11.97 -9.62 12.30
N ALA A 99 -11.10 -8.86 12.97
CA ALA A 99 -10.27 -7.85 12.31
C ALA A 99 -9.28 -8.48 11.31
N ALA A 100 -8.67 -9.61 11.67
CA ALA A 100 -7.80 -10.41 10.80
C ALA A 100 -8.55 -10.91 9.56
N LEU A 101 -9.76 -11.48 9.74
CA LEU A 101 -10.61 -11.88 8.62
C LEU A 101 -10.93 -10.70 7.69
N ARG A 102 -11.20 -9.53 8.26
CA ARG A 102 -11.46 -8.32 7.47
C ARG A 102 -10.22 -7.86 6.70
N ASP A 103 -9.04 -7.88 7.31
CA ASP A 103 -7.79 -7.54 6.60
C ASP A 103 -7.51 -8.54 5.48
N GLY A 104 -7.68 -9.84 5.73
CA GLY A 104 -7.52 -10.89 4.74
C GLY A 104 -8.45 -10.71 3.54
N ILE A 105 -9.69 -10.26 3.75
CA ILE A 105 -10.62 -9.91 2.65
C ILE A 105 -10.10 -8.71 1.84
N LEU A 106 -9.58 -7.67 2.50
CA LEU A 106 -9.01 -6.50 1.82
C LEU A 106 -7.75 -6.86 1.04
N SER A 107 -6.90 -7.71 1.61
CA SER A 107 -5.71 -8.22 0.94
C SER A 107 -6.07 -9.12 -0.24
N TRP A 108 -7.11 -9.97 -0.10
CA TRP A 108 -7.60 -10.80 -1.21
C TRP A 108 -8.12 -9.96 -2.40
N GLN A 109 -8.76 -8.82 -2.14
CA GLN A 109 -9.16 -7.88 -3.19
C GLN A 109 -7.94 -7.33 -3.93
N ASN A 110 -6.89 -6.93 -3.20
CA ASN A 110 -5.63 -6.51 -3.80
C ASN A 110 -4.96 -7.63 -4.62
N VAL A 111 -4.92 -8.85 -4.08
CA VAL A 111 -4.36 -10.03 -4.77
C VAL A 111 -5.08 -10.27 -6.09
N ARG A 112 -6.41 -10.24 -6.09
CA ARG A 112 -7.21 -10.46 -7.30
C ARG A 112 -6.89 -9.39 -8.35
N ILE A 113 -6.88 -8.12 -7.96
CA ILE A 113 -6.57 -7.01 -8.86
C ILE A 113 -5.14 -7.13 -9.43
N LEU A 114 -4.16 -7.50 -8.60
CA LEU A 114 -2.78 -7.72 -9.03
C LEU A 114 -2.63 -8.94 -9.96
N GLN A 115 -3.43 -9.99 -9.75
CA GLN A 115 -3.48 -11.15 -10.65
C GLN A 115 -4.08 -10.80 -12.00
N GLU A 116 -5.17 -10.03 -12.02
CA GLU A 116 -5.81 -9.52 -13.23
C GLU A 116 -4.83 -8.62 -14.01
N GLU A 117 -4.15 -7.69 -13.34
CA GLU A 117 -3.11 -6.85 -13.95
C GLU A 117 -1.96 -7.70 -14.52
N ARG A 118 -1.49 -8.71 -13.79
CA ARG A 118 -0.41 -9.58 -14.23
C ARG A 118 -0.78 -10.37 -15.48
N GLN A 119 -2.01 -10.88 -15.55
CA GLN A 119 -2.52 -11.57 -16.73
C GLN A 119 -2.60 -10.62 -17.92
N TYR A 120 -3.14 -9.42 -17.72
CA TYR A 120 -3.20 -8.39 -18.75
C TYR A 120 -1.80 -8.02 -19.27
N LEU A 121 -0.85 -7.73 -18.38
CA LEU A 121 0.52 -7.41 -18.74
C LEU A 121 1.23 -8.57 -19.46
N ALA A 122 0.95 -9.82 -19.08
CA ALA A 122 1.49 -10.98 -19.78
C ALA A 122 0.95 -11.10 -21.21
N LEU A 123 -0.34 -10.82 -21.41
CA LEU A 123 -0.95 -10.78 -22.74
C LEU A 123 -0.39 -9.61 -23.57
N LEU A 124 -0.31 -8.42 -22.98
CA LEU A 124 0.23 -7.22 -23.62
C LEU A 124 1.69 -7.44 -24.05
N ARG A 125 2.49 -8.09 -23.19
CA ARG A 125 3.86 -8.49 -23.51
C ARG A 125 3.93 -9.40 -24.73
N MET A 126 3.04 -10.40 -24.81
CA MET A 126 3.00 -11.34 -25.94
C MET A 126 2.59 -10.65 -27.25
N GLN A 127 1.71 -9.65 -27.18
CA GLN A 127 1.32 -8.83 -28.33
C GLN A 127 2.49 -7.98 -28.84
N HIS A 128 3.25 -7.33 -27.95
CA HIS A 128 4.41 -6.53 -28.34
C HIS A 128 5.59 -7.37 -28.85
N LEU A 129 5.72 -8.62 -28.39
CA LEU A 129 6.74 -9.56 -28.87
C LEU A 129 6.39 -10.20 -30.21
N ASN A 130 5.10 -10.30 -30.56
CA ASN A 130 4.62 -10.88 -31.82
C ASN A 130 3.76 -9.85 -32.58
N PRO A 131 4.35 -8.73 -33.04
CA PRO A 131 3.60 -7.72 -33.76
C PRO A 131 3.11 -8.27 -35.11
N PRO A 132 2.03 -7.70 -35.68
CA PRO A 132 1.60 -7.99 -37.05
C PRO A 132 2.75 -7.84 -38.06
N ALA A 133 2.66 -8.56 -39.18
CA ALA A 133 3.72 -8.52 -40.19
C ALA A 133 3.97 -7.09 -40.69
N GLY A 134 5.19 -6.59 -40.47
CA GLY A 134 5.64 -5.26 -40.92
C GLY A 134 5.83 -4.21 -39.83
N THR A 135 5.42 -4.45 -38.58
CA THR A 135 5.69 -3.54 -37.46
C THR A 135 6.95 -3.94 -36.68
N PRO A 136 7.86 -3.00 -36.37
CA PRO A 136 9.02 -3.30 -35.55
C PRO A 136 8.62 -3.63 -34.10
N ILE A 137 9.41 -4.47 -33.44
CA ILE A 137 9.20 -4.80 -32.03
C ILE A 137 9.58 -3.60 -31.17
N ASP A 138 8.62 -3.06 -30.43
CA ASP A 138 8.87 -2.05 -29.42
C ASP A 138 9.53 -2.66 -28.18
N GLN A 139 10.86 -2.68 -28.18
CA GLN A 139 11.64 -3.20 -27.06
C GLN A 139 11.50 -2.34 -25.80
N ALA A 140 11.19 -1.04 -25.92
CA ALA A 140 11.05 -0.16 -24.77
C ALA A 140 9.78 -0.49 -24.00
N ALA A 141 8.65 -0.66 -24.69
CA ALA A 141 7.41 -1.13 -24.09
C ALA A 141 7.56 -2.52 -23.44
N VAL A 142 8.23 -3.48 -24.10
CA VAL A 142 8.47 -4.82 -23.53
C VAL A 142 9.30 -4.74 -22.24
N ARG A 143 10.38 -3.93 -22.23
CA ARG A 143 11.21 -3.74 -21.01
C ARG A 143 10.38 -3.12 -19.88
N LEU A 144 9.53 -2.15 -20.18
CA LEU A 144 8.67 -1.51 -19.20
C LEU A 144 7.65 -2.50 -18.60
N ILE A 145 7.02 -3.31 -19.43
CA ILE A 145 6.09 -4.36 -19.01
C ILE A 145 6.82 -5.37 -18.11
N ASP A 146 8.02 -5.81 -18.50
CA ASP A 146 8.84 -6.73 -17.72
C ASP A 146 9.20 -6.15 -16.33
N ARG A 147 9.52 -4.86 -16.25
CA ARG A 147 9.81 -4.18 -14.98
C ARG A 147 8.60 -4.20 -14.06
N ARG A 148 7.41 -3.90 -14.62
CA ARG A 148 6.15 -3.89 -13.87
C ARG A 148 5.76 -5.28 -13.38
N LEU A 149 5.93 -6.31 -14.21
CA LEU A 149 5.74 -7.70 -13.83
C LEU A 149 6.70 -8.13 -12.70
N GLY A 150 7.93 -7.61 -12.73
CA GLY A 150 8.94 -7.82 -11.70
C GLY A 150 8.53 -7.26 -10.34
N VAL A 151 8.09 -6.00 -10.29
CA VAL A 151 7.54 -5.38 -9.07
C VAL A 151 6.25 -6.06 -8.61
N GLY A 152 5.37 -6.39 -9.54
CA GLY A 152 4.10 -7.09 -9.27
C GLY A 152 4.28 -8.45 -8.59
N TYR A 153 5.39 -9.16 -8.84
CA TYR A 153 5.69 -10.40 -8.10
C TYR A 153 5.92 -10.15 -6.61
N ARG A 154 6.63 -9.07 -6.26
CA ARG A 154 6.86 -8.70 -4.86
C ARG A 154 5.57 -8.21 -4.21
N GLU A 155 4.81 -7.34 -4.89
CA GLU A 155 3.53 -6.84 -4.37
C GLU A 155 2.55 -7.98 -4.07
N LEU A 156 2.41 -8.93 -5.01
CA LEU A 156 1.59 -10.12 -4.83
C LEU A 156 2.09 -10.98 -3.65
N GLY A 157 3.41 -11.17 -3.55
CA GLY A 157 4.02 -11.93 -2.47
C GLY A 157 3.77 -11.32 -1.09
N SER A 158 3.87 -9.99 -0.96
CA SER A 158 3.58 -9.30 0.30
C SER A 158 2.10 -9.32 0.67
N GLU A 159 1.17 -9.19 -0.29
CA GLU A 159 -0.25 -9.38 0.01
C GLU A 159 -0.56 -10.84 0.39
N LEU A 160 0.07 -11.82 -0.26
CA LEU A 160 -0.18 -13.22 0.05
C LEU A 160 0.43 -13.67 1.38
N ILE A 161 1.73 -13.44 1.57
CA ILE A 161 2.48 -13.98 2.70
C ILE A 161 2.40 -13.05 3.91
N ASP A 162 2.74 -11.77 3.74
CA ASP A 162 2.80 -10.80 4.85
C ASP A 162 1.41 -10.41 5.35
N ARG A 163 0.33 -10.75 4.62
CA ARG A 163 -1.06 -10.43 5.00
C ARG A 163 -1.96 -11.66 5.06
N ILE A 164 -2.33 -12.27 3.93
CA ILE A 164 -3.31 -13.38 3.94
C ILE A 164 -2.85 -14.56 4.80
N VAL A 165 -1.60 -15.01 4.63
CA VAL A 165 -1.06 -16.12 5.43
C VAL A 165 -0.95 -15.72 6.90
N MET A 166 -0.47 -14.51 7.20
CA MET A 166 -0.45 -13.98 8.57
C MET A 166 -1.85 -13.98 9.21
N ASP A 167 -2.83 -13.36 8.54
CA ASP A 167 -4.20 -13.23 9.03
C ASP A 167 -4.87 -14.59 9.21
N ALA A 168 -4.60 -15.54 8.31
CA ALA A 168 -5.11 -16.90 8.43
C ALA A 168 -4.51 -17.62 9.63
N PHE A 169 -3.18 -17.63 9.77
CA PHE A 169 -2.52 -18.35 10.86
C PHE A 169 -2.81 -17.71 12.20
N LEU A 170 -2.55 -16.42 12.32
CA LEU A 170 -2.70 -15.73 13.59
C LEU A 170 -4.17 -15.47 13.94
N GLY A 171 -5.05 -15.27 12.96
CA GLY A 171 -6.49 -15.13 13.17
C GLY A 171 -7.18 -16.43 13.56
N VAL A 172 -6.79 -17.57 12.96
CA VAL A 172 -7.23 -18.91 13.42
C VAL A 172 -6.65 -19.20 14.80
N GLY A 173 -5.36 -18.87 15.01
CA GLY A 173 -4.72 -18.92 16.32
C GLY A 173 -5.56 -18.18 17.37
N ALA A 174 -5.88 -16.91 17.13
CA ALA A 174 -6.70 -16.05 17.99
C ALA A 174 -8.08 -16.65 18.29
N LEU A 175 -8.72 -17.26 17.30
CA LEU A 175 -10.02 -17.91 17.47
C LEU A 175 -9.93 -19.11 18.43
N LEU A 176 -8.92 -19.96 18.25
CA LEU A 176 -8.71 -21.15 19.08
C LEU A 176 -8.30 -20.78 20.50
N VAL A 177 -7.39 -19.81 20.62
CA VAL A 177 -6.90 -19.18 21.86
C VAL A 177 -8.06 -18.59 22.65
N GLY A 178 -8.81 -17.66 22.06
CA GLY A 178 -9.95 -17.02 22.70
C GLY A 178 -11.06 -18.00 23.12
N THR A 179 -11.37 -18.99 22.27
CA THR A 179 -12.36 -20.04 22.58
C THR A 179 -11.90 -20.91 23.75
N GLY A 180 -10.65 -21.40 23.69
CA GLY A 180 -10.05 -22.18 24.76
C GLY A 180 -10.07 -21.43 26.09
N THR A 181 -9.69 -20.15 26.08
CA THR A 181 -9.65 -19.32 27.29
C THR A 181 -11.02 -19.09 27.93
N ILE A 182 -12.06 -18.85 27.13
CA ILE A 182 -13.45 -18.77 27.64
C ILE A 182 -13.89 -20.12 28.23
N MET A 183 -13.56 -21.24 27.58
CA MET A 183 -13.85 -22.57 28.10
C MET A 183 -13.14 -22.86 29.43
N ALA A 184 -11.90 -22.38 29.64
CA ALA A 184 -11.18 -22.55 30.90
C ALA A 184 -11.83 -21.81 32.07
N ILE A 185 -12.35 -20.60 31.84
CA ILE A 185 -13.00 -19.80 32.90
C ILE A 185 -14.24 -20.53 33.44
N TRP A 186 -14.99 -21.19 32.56
CA TRP A 186 -16.26 -21.87 32.87
C TRP A 186 -16.10 -23.39 33.12
N GLY A 187 -14.91 -23.93 32.89
CA GLY A 187 -14.63 -25.37 32.92
C GLY A 187 -14.42 -25.92 34.32
N ALA A 188 -15.50 -26.13 35.08
CA ALA A 188 -15.45 -26.97 36.30
C ALA A 188 -15.34 -28.47 35.96
N ASN A 189 -15.59 -28.86 34.71
CA ASN A 189 -15.47 -30.22 34.21
C ASN A 189 -14.03 -30.50 33.72
N PRO A 190 -13.35 -31.55 34.22
CA PRO A 190 -11.99 -31.92 33.80
C PRO A 190 -11.79 -32.07 32.29
N TYR A 191 -12.81 -32.57 31.57
CA TYR A 191 -12.74 -32.73 30.11
C TYR A 191 -12.74 -31.37 29.39
N ILE A 192 -13.55 -30.42 29.84
CA ILE A 192 -13.62 -29.07 29.27
C ILE A 192 -12.31 -28.33 29.55
N TYR A 193 -11.74 -28.50 30.74
CA TYR A 193 -10.45 -27.94 31.10
C TYR A 193 -9.30 -28.50 30.24
N PHE A 194 -9.28 -29.81 29.97
CA PHE A 194 -8.29 -30.41 29.09
C PHE A 194 -8.37 -29.90 27.65
N ILE A 195 -9.59 -29.85 27.07
CA ILE A 195 -9.80 -29.35 25.71
C ILE A 195 -9.41 -27.86 25.62
N SER A 196 -9.79 -27.07 26.62
CA SER A 196 -9.41 -25.66 26.72
C SER A 196 -7.89 -25.49 26.67
N ASN A 197 -7.15 -26.22 27.50
CA ASN A 197 -5.68 -26.15 27.54
C ASN A 197 -5.03 -26.59 26.21
N LEU A 198 -5.59 -27.59 25.54
CA LEU A 198 -5.12 -28.01 24.22
C LEU A 198 -5.29 -26.88 23.18
N LEU A 199 -6.46 -26.23 23.19
CA LEU A 199 -6.81 -25.18 22.24
C LEU A 199 -6.03 -23.89 22.47
N SER A 200 -6.00 -23.36 23.70
CA SER A 200 -5.33 -22.08 23.99
C SER A 200 -3.84 -22.22 24.27
N GLY A 201 -3.39 -23.33 24.84
CA GLY A 201 -1.99 -23.53 25.18
C GLY A 201 -1.14 -24.06 24.03
N PHE A 202 -1.63 -25.04 23.27
CA PHE A 202 -0.79 -25.77 22.31
C PHE A 202 -1.17 -25.48 20.85
N VAL A 203 -2.39 -25.81 20.45
CA VAL A 203 -2.78 -25.76 19.03
C VAL A 203 -2.87 -24.32 18.52
N GLY A 204 -3.47 -23.42 19.31
CA GLY A 204 -3.54 -22.00 18.95
C GLY A 204 -2.16 -21.36 18.77
N ASN A 205 -1.25 -21.55 19.72
CA ASN A 205 0.11 -21.01 19.67
C ASN A 205 0.98 -21.63 18.57
N ALA A 206 0.70 -22.88 18.16
CA ALA A 206 1.42 -23.53 17.07
C ALA A 206 1.24 -22.79 15.73
N PHE A 207 0.10 -22.14 15.49
CA PHE A 207 -0.10 -21.32 14.30
C PHE A 207 0.80 -20.08 14.31
N ALA A 208 0.96 -19.40 15.44
CA ALA A 208 1.88 -18.27 15.57
C ALA A 208 3.33 -18.69 15.32
N ALA A 209 3.75 -19.82 15.88
CA ALA A 209 5.07 -20.39 15.63
C ALA A 209 5.31 -20.75 14.15
N ALA A 210 4.33 -21.39 13.52
CA ALA A 210 4.41 -21.77 12.11
C ALA A 210 4.49 -20.54 11.19
N TYR A 211 3.69 -19.50 11.46
CA TYR A 211 3.76 -18.23 10.74
C TYR A 211 5.13 -17.56 10.93
N GLY A 212 5.67 -17.52 12.15
CA GLY A 212 6.99 -16.95 12.43
C GLY A 212 8.09 -17.54 11.55
N VAL A 213 8.05 -18.87 11.31
CA VAL A 213 9.00 -19.56 10.41
C VAL A 213 8.76 -19.17 8.95
N LEU A 214 7.50 -19.17 8.48
CA LEU A 214 7.16 -18.79 7.11
C LEU A 214 7.56 -17.34 6.80
N ASN A 215 7.26 -16.41 7.72
CA ASN A 215 7.65 -15.00 7.63
C ASN A 215 9.17 -14.85 7.58
N ALA A 216 9.93 -15.63 8.36
CA ALA A 216 11.39 -15.59 8.34
C ALA A 216 11.97 -16.03 6.99
N ILE A 217 11.44 -17.11 6.39
CA ILE A 217 11.86 -17.57 5.05
C ILE A 217 11.57 -16.48 4.00
N TRP A 218 10.37 -15.90 4.04
CA TRP A 218 9.99 -14.83 3.12
C TRP A 218 10.83 -13.57 3.30
N SER A 219 11.11 -13.18 4.54
CA SER A 219 11.98 -12.05 4.88
C SER A 219 13.41 -12.24 4.37
N VAL A 220 13.97 -13.46 4.46
CA VAL A 220 15.28 -13.77 3.88
C VAL A 220 15.27 -13.58 2.36
N TYR A 221 14.22 -14.05 1.69
CA TYR A 221 14.04 -13.83 0.26
C TYR A 221 13.98 -12.34 -0.09
N LEU A 222 13.21 -11.54 0.66
CA LEU A 222 13.12 -10.09 0.47
C LEU A 222 14.47 -9.40 0.67
N MET A 223 15.20 -9.75 1.73
CA MET A 223 16.53 -9.21 1.99
C MET A 223 17.50 -9.51 0.85
N TRP A 224 17.56 -10.76 0.40
CA TRP A 224 18.40 -11.17 -0.73
C TRP A 224 18.05 -10.39 -2.01
N ARG A 225 16.76 -10.29 -2.33
CA ARG A 225 16.27 -9.55 -3.50
C ARG A 225 16.67 -8.08 -3.46
N PHE A 226 16.41 -7.40 -2.34
CA PHE A 226 16.68 -5.97 -2.22
C PHE A 226 18.17 -5.65 -2.06
N ASP A 227 18.98 -6.58 -1.53
CA ASP A 227 20.43 -6.46 -1.57
C ASP A 227 20.97 -6.50 -3.01
N GLY A 228 20.42 -7.38 -3.86
CA GLY A 228 20.72 -7.41 -5.29
C GLY A 228 20.37 -6.10 -6.01
N HIS A 229 19.17 -5.56 -5.76
CA HIS A 229 18.74 -4.27 -6.31
C HIS A 229 19.63 -3.11 -5.84
N ASP A 230 19.96 -3.05 -4.55
CA ASP A 230 20.80 -2.00 -3.97
C ASP A 230 22.20 -2.00 -4.60
N LYS A 231 22.84 -3.17 -4.70
CA LYS A 231 24.15 -3.34 -5.35
C LYS A 231 24.12 -2.91 -6.82
N ALA A 232 23.12 -3.34 -7.58
CA ALA A 232 22.98 -2.96 -8.98
C ALA A 232 22.83 -1.44 -9.15
N CYS A 233 22.01 -0.80 -8.31
CA CYS A 233 21.83 0.65 -8.35
C CYS A 233 23.09 1.44 -7.94
N MET A 234 23.87 0.94 -6.99
CA MET A 234 25.11 1.60 -6.58
C MET A 234 26.20 1.54 -7.65
N ASN A 235 26.19 0.50 -8.49
CA ASN A 235 27.15 0.32 -9.57
C ASN A 235 26.77 1.09 -10.86
N ALA A 236 25.48 1.36 -11.08
CA ALA A 236 25.01 2.10 -12.25
C ALA A 236 25.33 3.61 -12.17
N SER A 237 26.07 4.14 -13.15
CA SER A 237 26.42 5.57 -13.21
C SER A 237 25.23 6.46 -13.55
N SER A 238 24.32 6.00 -14.42
CA SER A 238 23.08 6.72 -14.80
C SER A 238 22.17 7.01 -13.61
N LEU A 239 22.27 6.24 -12.53
CA LEU A 239 21.43 6.37 -11.35
C LEU A 239 22.03 7.29 -10.28
N ALA A 240 23.21 7.88 -10.50
CA ALA A 240 23.89 8.75 -9.55
C ALA A 240 22.99 9.82 -8.90
N PRO A 241 22.08 10.52 -9.64
CA PRO A 241 21.19 11.53 -9.05
C PRO A 241 20.17 10.97 -8.05
N PHE A 242 19.83 9.67 -8.15
CA PHE A 242 18.79 9.02 -7.35
C PHE A 242 19.33 8.01 -6.34
N ARG A 243 20.64 7.79 -6.27
CA ARG A 243 21.29 6.76 -5.43
C ARG A 243 20.85 6.81 -3.98
N ASP A 244 20.84 7.97 -3.36
CA ASP A 244 20.45 8.10 -1.94
C ASP A 244 18.99 7.68 -1.70
N ARG A 245 18.09 8.01 -2.64
CA ARG A 245 16.67 7.65 -2.55
C ARG A 245 16.46 6.15 -2.77
N LEU A 246 17.14 5.58 -3.77
CA LEU A 246 17.12 4.14 -4.06
C LEU A 246 17.68 3.33 -2.88
N HIS A 247 18.87 3.70 -2.40
CA HIS A 247 19.51 3.05 -1.27
C HIS A 247 18.61 3.08 -0.04
N ARG A 248 18.08 4.26 0.31
CA ARG A 248 17.17 4.40 1.46
C ARG A 248 15.91 3.54 1.30
N ARG A 249 15.32 3.47 0.09
CA ARG A 249 14.15 2.65 -0.19
C ARG A 249 14.42 1.17 0.07
N PHE A 250 15.53 0.64 -0.44
CA PHE A 250 15.88 -0.77 -0.26
C PHE A 250 16.34 -1.09 1.17
N GLN A 251 17.01 -0.14 1.84
CA GLN A 251 17.33 -0.27 3.25
C GLN A 251 16.06 -0.36 4.12
N TYR A 252 15.02 0.42 3.84
CA TYR A 252 13.76 0.31 4.59
C TYR A 252 13.11 -1.06 4.45
N PHE A 253 13.13 -1.66 3.25
CA PHE A 253 12.66 -3.04 3.08
C PHE A 253 13.52 -4.05 3.83
N LYS A 254 14.85 -3.93 3.75
CA LYS A 254 15.77 -4.81 4.47
C LYS A 254 15.59 -4.74 5.98
N TRP A 255 15.46 -3.53 6.53
CA TRP A 255 15.22 -3.32 7.96
C TRP A 255 13.88 -3.88 8.41
N HIS A 256 12.81 -3.62 7.66
CA HIS A 256 11.50 -4.19 7.98
C HIS A 256 11.51 -5.71 7.94
N ALA A 257 12.07 -6.31 6.89
CA ALA A 257 12.18 -7.77 6.76
C ALA A 257 13.00 -8.38 7.92
N LEU A 258 14.13 -7.76 8.27
CA LEU A 258 14.98 -8.23 9.37
C LEU A 258 14.25 -8.19 10.72
N VAL A 259 13.66 -7.04 11.05
CA VAL A 259 12.96 -6.86 12.34
C VAL A 259 11.73 -7.77 12.40
N SER A 260 10.96 -7.88 11.32
CA SER A 260 9.78 -8.76 11.25
C SER A 260 10.16 -10.23 11.39
N ALA A 261 11.24 -10.69 10.75
CA ALA A 261 11.73 -12.08 10.87
C ALA A 261 12.15 -12.43 12.30
N ILE A 262 12.98 -11.58 12.91
CA ILE A 262 13.45 -11.80 14.30
C ILE A 262 12.25 -11.80 15.25
N THR A 263 11.37 -10.81 15.10
CA THR A 263 10.19 -10.66 15.95
C THR A 263 9.29 -11.88 15.82
N GLY A 264 8.96 -12.33 14.60
CA GLY A 264 8.11 -13.49 14.36
C GLY A 264 8.71 -14.80 14.87
N LEU A 265 10.02 -15.02 14.73
CA LEU A 265 10.68 -16.21 15.27
C LEU A 265 10.69 -16.22 16.80
N VAL A 266 11.04 -15.09 17.42
CA VAL A 266 11.08 -14.98 18.88
C VAL A 266 9.67 -15.06 19.46
N ALA A 267 8.70 -14.38 18.85
CA ALA A 267 7.30 -14.46 19.24
C ALA A 267 6.75 -15.89 19.12
N GLY A 268 7.01 -16.55 17.99
CA GLY A 268 6.63 -17.94 17.76
C GLY A 268 7.25 -18.93 18.76
N ALA A 269 8.52 -18.75 19.12
CA ALA A 269 9.15 -19.57 20.14
C ALA A 269 8.58 -19.29 21.55
N ALA A 270 8.39 -18.00 21.87
CA ALA A 270 7.87 -17.56 23.17
C ALA A 270 6.42 -17.99 23.37
N SER A 271 5.57 -17.94 22.34
CA SER A 271 4.18 -18.42 22.38
C SER A 271 4.08 -19.92 22.61
N MET A 272 5.05 -20.71 22.13
CA MET A 272 5.11 -22.13 22.48
C MET A 272 5.53 -22.36 23.94
N ILE A 273 6.31 -21.47 24.52
CA ILE A 273 6.73 -21.55 25.93
C ILE A 273 5.59 -21.14 26.88
N THR A 274 4.72 -20.22 26.48
CA THR A 274 3.58 -19.78 27.30
C THR A 274 2.59 -20.89 27.61
N CYS A 275 2.66 -22.06 26.96
CA CYS A 275 1.86 -23.22 27.36
C CYS A 275 2.25 -23.81 28.73
N ARG A 276 3.46 -23.52 29.22
CA ARG A 276 4.04 -24.11 30.44
C ARG A 276 4.68 -23.09 31.39
N MET A 277 5.18 -21.97 30.88
CA MET A 277 5.99 -21.05 31.68
C MET A 277 5.58 -19.59 31.48
N TRP A 278 5.29 -18.90 32.59
CA TRP A 278 4.79 -17.53 32.58
C TRP A 278 5.79 -16.51 32.01
N TRP A 279 7.09 -16.78 32.09
CA TRP A 279 8.11 -15.87 31.56
C TRP A 279 8.09 -15.77 30.03
N GLY A 280 7.43 -16.71 29.33
CA GLY A 280 7.14 -16.58 27.90
C GLY A 280 6.37 -15.29 27.57
N TYR A 281 5.41 -14.89 28.43
CA TYR A 281 4.69 -13.63 28.26
C TYR A 281 5.60 -12.41 28.39
N VAL A 282 6.62 -12.46 29.26
CA VAL A 282 7.59 -11.37 29.41
C VAL A 282 8.40 -11.19 28.13
N VAL A 283 8.77 -12.29 27.47
CA VAL A 283 9.49 -12.26 26.18
C VAL A 283 8.58 -11.79 25.04
N LEU A 284 7.28 -12.04 25.10
CA LEU A 284 6.33 -11.58 24.07
C LEU A 284 6.11 -10.07 24.08
N ILE A 285 6.22 -9.38 25.22
CA ILE A 285 6.00 -7.92 25.32
C ILE A 285 6.83 -7.11 24.30
N PRO A 286 8.18 -7.25 24.21
CA PRO A 286 8.95 -6.52 23.22
C PRO A 286 8.63 -6.95 21.78
N CYS A 287 8.19 -8.19 21.57
CA CYS A 287 7.78 -8.66 20.24
C CYS A 287 6.51 -7.94 19.78
N MET A 288 5.49 -7.87 20.64
CA MET A 288 4.24 -7.14 20.37
C MET A 288 4.48 -5.67 20.01
N LEU A 289 5.34 -4.98 20.77
CA LEU A 289 5.68 -3.58 20.48
C LEU A 289 6.40 -3.45 19.14
N SER A 290 7.27 -4.40 18.81
CA SER A 290 8.00 -4.42 17.54
C SER A 290 7.05 -4.65 16.37
N GLU A 291 6.02 -5.50 16.50
CA GLU A 291 5.03 -5.72 15.44
C GLU A 291 4.11 -4.53 15.20
N VAL A 292 3.65 -3.87 16.27
CA VAL A 292 2.92 -2.60 16.15
C VAL A 292 3.79 -1.58 15.41
N GLY A 293 5.08 -1.52 15.77
CA GLY A 293 6.08 -0.70 15.09
C GLY A 293 6.25 -1.04 13.61
N CYS A 294 6.39 -2.32 13.27
CA CYS A 294 6.51 -2.80 11.88
C CYS A 294 5.25 -2.50 11.06
N ASN A 295 4.05 -2.73 11.61
CA ASN A 295 2.79 -2.40 10.95
C ASN A 295 2.70 -0.90 10.63
N GLN A 296 3.04 -0.05 11.59
CA GLN A 296 3.04 1.40 11.39
C GLN A 296 4.12 1.84 10.41
N PHE A 297 5.32 1.25 10.49
CA PHE A 297 6.40 1.49 9.56
C PHE A 297 5.99 1.13 8.13
N TRP A 298 5.33 -0.02 7.94
CA TRP A 298 4.80 -0.43 6.65
C TRP A 298 3.79 0.59 6.12
N ARG A 299 2.79 0.93 6.93
CA ARG A 299 1.71 1.87 6.56
C ARG A 299 2.24 3.23 6.12
N ILE A 300 3.24 3.77 6.82
CA ILE A 300 3.75 5.12 6.58
C ILE A 300 4.85 5.16 5.53
N LEU A 301 5.80 4.23 5.56
CA LEU A 301 7.07 4.34 4.82
C LEU A 301 7.22 3.34 3.67
N LEU A 302 6.66 2.13 3.77
CA LEU A 302 6.82 1.09 2.74
C LEU A 302 5.66 1.04 1.77
N GLY A 303 4.44 0.90 2.27
CA GLY A 303 3.23 0.80 1.47
C GLY A 303 3.01 2.03 0.60
N TYR A 304 2.33 1.82 -0.52
CA TYR A 304 1.94 2.87 -1.45
C TYR A 304 0.68 2.47 -2.18
N ASP A 305 0.03 3.48 -2.73
CA ASP A 305 -1.12 3.35 -3.62
C ASP A 305 -0.64 3.57 -5.06
N ARG A 306 -1.14 2.77 -6.01
CA ARG A 306 -0.87 3.00 -7.44
C ARG A 306 -2.04 2.60 -8.32
N PRO A 307 -2.23 3.28 -9.47
CA PRO A 307 -3.18 2.83 -10.47
C PRO A 307 -2.73 1.51 -11.10
N ILE A 308 -3.72 0.68 -11.42
CA ILE A 308 -3.55 -0.60 -12.11
C ILE A 308 -3.61 -0.37 -13.62
N VAL A 309 -2.78 -1.10 -14.36
CA VAL A 309 -2.88 -1.13 -15.82
C VAL A 309 -4.10 -1.95 -16.22
N SER A 310 -4.91 -1.39 -17.09
CA SER A 310 -6.10 -2.03 -17.67
C SER A 310 -6.22 -1.67 -19.15
N ASP A 311 -7.26 -2.18 -19.82
CA ASP A 311 -7.60 -1.94 -21.24
C ASP A 311 -7.85 -0.45 -21.57
N GLN A 312 -7.94 0.42 -20.55
CA GLN A 312 -8.09 1.86 -20.75
C GLN A 312 -6.72 2.50 -21.09
N PRO A 313 -6.59 3.15 -22.26
CA PRO A 313 -5.31 3.39 -22.94
C PRO A 313 -4.34 4.40 -22.29
N HIS A 314 -4.64 4.91 -21.09
CA HIS A 314 -3.90 5.99 -20.45
C HIS A 314 -3.57 5.74 -18.98
N TRP A 315 -3.89 4.57 -18.42
CA TRP A 315 -3.69 4.30 -17.00
C TRP A 315 -2.61 3.25 -16.74
N GLY A 316 -1.65 3.64 -15.91
CA GLY A 316 -0.81 2.69 -15.20
C GLY A 316 0.56 2.46 -15.83
N LEU A 317 0.74 2.32 -17.16
CA LEU A 317 2.01 1.81 -17.72
C LEU A 317 3.21 2.71 -17.34
N ILE A 318 3.14 3.99 -17.72
CA ILE A 318 3.86 5.19 -17.26
C ILE A 318 2.95 6.35 -17.73
N PRO A 319 2.71 7.41 -16.93
CA PRO A 319 1.77 8.48 -17.28
C PRO A 319 2.09 9.29 -18.55
N ASP A 320 3.16 8.97 -19.29
CA ASP A 320 3.56 9.76 -20.48
C ASP A 320 4.31 8.92 -21.53
N TYR A 321 3.89 7.66 -21.76
CA TYR A 321 4.40 6.90 -22.91
C TYR A 321 3.78 7.45 -24.21
N LYS A 322 4.24 8.62 -24.66
CA LYS A 322 4.02 9.06 -26.04
C LYS A 322 5.03 8.33 -26.92
N GLU A 323 4.52 7.68 -27.96
CA GLU A 323 5.22 6.86 -28.98
C GLU A 323 6.25 7.64 -29.82
N ASN A 324 6.64 8.84 -29.39
CA ASN A 324 7.51 9.73 -30.16
C ASN A 324 8.85 9.86 -29.43
N LYS A 325 9.78 8.95 -29.73
CA LYS A 325 11.19 9.24 -30.02
C LYS A 325 11.96 7.95 -30.31
N GLU A 326 12.57 7.91 -31.48
CA GLU A 326 13.44 6.82 -31.95
C GLU A 326 14.82 6.81 -31.27
N ASP A 327 15.13 7.76 -30.38
CA ASP A 327 16.44 7.87 -29.74
C ASP A 327 16.28 8.32 -28.29
N GLU A 328 16.24 7.40 -27.32
CA GLU A 328 16.49 7.74 -25.92
C GLU A 328 16.96 6.49 -25.14
N GLU A 329 17.92 6.70 -24.23
CA GLU A 329 18.63 5.66 -23.47
C GLU A 329 17.69 4.60 -22.87
N LYS A 330 18.20 3.38 -22.69
CA LYS A 330 17.47 2.19 -22.17
C LYS A 330 16.59 2.45 -20.93
N ASP A 331 16.84 3.53 -20.18
CA ASP A 331 16.15 3.93 -18.95
C ASP A 331 15.64 5.38 -18.89
N GLY A 332 15.82 6.19 -19.94
CA GLY A 332 15.55 7.64 -19.92
C GLY A 332 14.14 7.99 -19.42
N VAL A 333 13.11 7.43 -20.07
CA VAL A 333 11.70 7.68 -19.75
C VAL A 333 11.35 7.39 -18.28
N LEU A 334 11.90 6.31 -17.70
CA LEU A 334 11.61 5.93 -16.31
C LEU A 334 12.27 6.90 -15.32
N LEU A 335 13.50 7.32 -15.62
CA LEU A 335 14.25 8.27 -14.78
C LEU A 335 13.68 9.69 -14.89
N ASP A 336 13.24 10.10 -16.08
CA ASP A 336 12.58 11.38 -16.31
C ASP A 336 11.24 11.44 -15.59
N THR A 337 10.46 10.35 -15.63
CA THR A 337 9.21 10.24 -14.86
C THR A 337 9.49 10.33 -13.36
N LEU A 338 10.54 9.66 -12.86
CA LEU A 338 10.92 9.73 -11.45
C LEU A 338 11.35 11.15 -11.06
N ALA A 339 12.14 11.83 -11.89
CA ALA A 339 12.54 13.22 -11.69
C ALA A 339 11.32 14.16 -11.62
N SER A 340 10.39 13.99 -12.55
CA SER A 340 9.14 14.77 -12.62
C SER A 340 8.29 14.57 -11.36
N VAL A 341 8.08 13.32 -10.92
CA VAL A 341 7.34 13.02 -9.67
C VAL A 341 8.01 13.63 -8.43
N ILE A 342 9.34 13.59 -8.35
CA ILE A 342 10.09 14.21 -7.25
C ILE A 342 9.93 15.74 -7.28
N SER A 343 9.95 16.35 -8.47
CA SER A 343 9.73 17.78 -8.65
C SER A 343 8.33 18.18 -8.18
N MET A 344 7.28 17.48 -8.64
CA MET A 344 5.89 17.67 -8.21
C MET A 344 5.73 17.55 -6.69
N GLN A 345 6.30 16.50 -6.10
CA GLN A 345 6.27 16.30 -4.66
C GLN A 345 6.88 17.48 -3.90
N ASN A 346 7.98 18.06 -4.41
CA ASN A 346 8.63 19.20 -3.78
C ASN A 346 7.80 20.48 -3.94
N ALA A 347 7.12 20.66 -5.06
CA ALA A 347 6.24 21.80 -5.29
C ALA A 347 4.99 21.79 -4.40
N PHE A 348 4.46 20.63 -4.06
CA PHE A 348 3.32 20.50 -3.12
C PHE A 348 3.71 20.69 -1.64
N LYS A 349 4.91 21.18 -1.34
CA LYS A 349 5.22 21.63 0.02
C LYS A 349 4.51 22.95 0.27
N PRO A 350 4.07 23.25 1.52
CA PRO A 350 3.32 24.47 1.87
C PRO A 350 4.07 25.79 1.65
N HIS A 351 5.26 25.75 1.04
CA HIS A 351 5.98 26.89 0.47
C HIS A 351 6.47 26.44 -0.92
N PRO A 352 5.64 26.58 -1.97
CA PRO A 352 6.00 26.11 -3.30
C PRO A 352 7.26 26.84 -3.75
N SER A 353 8.28 26.07 -4.13
CA SER A 353 9.39 26.62 -4.90
C SER A 353 8.84 27.00 -6.28
N HIS A 354 9.36 28.05 -6.94
CA HIS A 354 8.96 28.52 -8.29
C HIS A 354 9.23 27.49 -9.43
N VAL A 355 9.26 26.20 -9.11
CA VAL A 355 9.75 25.10 -9.97
C VAL A 355 8.65 24.59 -10.91
N ILE A 356 7.38 24.95 -10.68
CA ILE A 356 6.26 24.51 -11.53
C ILE A 356 5.51 25.73 -12.06
N ASP A 357 5.40 25.80 -13.38
CA ASP A 357 4.59 26.78 -14.12
C ASP A 357 3.11 26.40 -14.07
N VAL A 358 2.51 26.51 -12.89
CA VAL A 358 1.07 26.32 -12.67
C VAL A 358 0.51 27.58 -12.05
N ASP A 359 -0.57 28.09 -12.65
CA ASP A 359 -1.33 29.20 -12.08
C ASP A 359 -2.19 28.71 -10.92
N TRP A 360 -1.66 28.85 -9.70
CA TRP A 360 -2.35 28.52 -8.45
C TRP A 360 -3.55 29.43 -8.13
N SER A 361 -3.78 30.48 -8.91
CA SER A 361 -4.92 31.39 -8.76
C SER A 361 -6.13 30.98 -9.59
N SER A 362 -5.93 30.22 -10.66
CA SER A 362 -7.00 29.76 -11.56
C SER A 362 -7.48 28.34 -11.24
N LEU A 363 -8.79 28.17 -11.04
CA LEU A 363 -9.41 26.85 -10.87
C LEU A 363 -9.19 25.97 -12.10
N ASP A 364 -9.30 26.53 -13.30
CA ASP A 364 -9.14 25.78 -14.53
C ASP A 364 -7.72 25.27 -14.72
N SER A 365 -6.72 26.08 -14.34
CA SER A 365 -5.31 25.67 -14.33
C SER A 365 -5.08 24.53 -13.34
N LEU A 366 -5.61 24.63 -12.11
CA LEU A 366 -5.51 23.56 -11.11
C LEU A 366 -6.19 22.27 -11.55
N LEU A 367 -7.39 22.35 -12.11
CA LEU A 367 -8.14 21.18 -12.60
C LEU A 367 -7.45 20.52 -13.79
N LEU A 368 -6.92 21.32 -14.72
CA LEU A 368 -6.15 20.81 -15.86
C LEU A 368 -4.85 20.14 -15.38
N PHE A 369 -4.15 20.78 -14.44
CA PHE A 369 -2.96 20.22 -13.82
C PHE A 369 -3.26 18.89 -13.10
N ILE A 370 -4.36 18.80 -12.35
CA ILE A 370 -4.79 17.57 -11.68
C ILE A 370 -5.11 16.46 -12.71
N ALA A 371 -5.79 16.79 -13.80
CA ALA A 371 -6.12 15.84 -14.85
C ALA A 371 -4.87 15.33 -15.58
N ASN A 372 -4.00 16.24 -16.01
CA ASN A 372 -2.75 15.91 -16.72
C ASN A 372 -1.79 15.08 -15.86
N ASN A 373 -1.80 15.28 -14.54
CA ASN A 373 -1.00 14.48 -13.61
C ASN A 373 -1.74 13.27 -13.06
N HIS A 374 -2.85 12.84 -13.67
CA HIS A 374 -3.58 11.64 -13.29
C HIS A 374 -4.01 11.62 -11.81
N LEU A 375 -4.31 12.78 -11.23
CA LEU A 375 -4.73 12.93 -9.83
C LEU A 375 -6.25 13.06 -9.67
N PHE A 376 -6.98 13.09 -10.78
CA PHE A 376 -8.41 13.40 -10.79
C PHE A 376 -9.26 12.38 -10.03
N ASP A 377 -8.93 11.10 -10.13
CA ASP A 377 -9.56 10.02 -9.36
C ASP A 377 -9.34 10.14 -7.85
N SER A 378 -8.13 10.51 -7.47
CA SER A 378 -7.74 10.77 -6.08
C SER A 378 -8.45 12.01 -5.54
N LEU A 379 -8.60 13.06 -6.36
CA LEU A 379 -9.41 14.24 -6.02
C LEU A 379 -10.87 13.85 -5.81
N CYS A 380 -11.48 13.09 -6.72
CA CYS A 380 -12.86 12.65 -6.62
C CYS A 380 -13.10 11.80 -5.37
N GLY A 381 -12.19 10.86 -5.08
CA GLY A 381 -12.24 10.04 -3.87
C GLY A 381 -12.11 10.87 -2.60
N TRP A 382 -11.23 11.88 -2.60
CA TRP A 382 -11.06 12.80 -1.48
C TRP A 382 -12.30 13.68 -1.27
N LEU A 383 -12.83 14.30 -2.33
CA LEU A 383 -14.07 15.09 -2.31
C LEU A 383 -15.27 14.27 -1.77
N ALA A 384 -15.32 12.98 -2.09
CA ALA A 384 -16.36 12.07 -1.64
C ALA A 384 -16.26 11.71 -0.15
N ALA A 385 -15.06 11.58 0.39
CA ALA A 385 -14.82 10.97 1.70
C ALA A 385 -14.42 11.97 2.81
N ASP A 386 -13.60 12.97 2.49
CA ASP A 386 -12.91 13.81 3.47
C ASP A 386 -13.87 14.69 4.28
N SER A 387 -13.69 14.79 5.58
CA SER A 387 -14.57 15.56 6.46
C SER A 387 -14.49 17.08 6.29
N SER A 388 -13.39 17.60 5.73
CA SER A 388 -13.20 19.03 5.46
C SER A 388 -14.08 19.52 4.31
N VAL A 389 -14.55 18.62 3.44
CA VAL A 389 -15.41 18.96 2.30
C VAL A 389 -16.84 19.22 2.79
N PRO A 390 -17.38 20.43 2.60
CA PRO A 390 -18.71 20.81 3.05
C PRO A 390 -19.80 19.88 2.48
N LYS A 391 -20.79 19.54 3.30
CA LYS A 391 -21.83 18.56 2.95
C LYS A 391 -22.68 19.03 1.78
N ASP A 392 -23.06 20.31 1.77
CA ASP A 392 -23.79 21.00 0.71
C ASP A 392 -23.06 20.90 -0.63
N LEU A 393 -21.77 21.24 -0.67
CA LEU A 393 -20.96 21.14 -1.88
C LEU A 393 -20.82 19.68 -2.35
N ARG A 394 -20.61 18.74 -1.42
CA ARG A 394 -20.58 17.30 -1.73
C ARG A 394 -21.91 16.81 -2.32
N HIS A 395 -23.04 17.27 -1.76
CA HIS A 395 -24.36 16.96 -2.28
C HIS A 395 -24.55 17.49 -3.71
N TYR A 396 -24.00 18.66 -3.99
CA TYR A 396 -24.05 19.29 -5.29
C TYR A 396 -23.17 18.57 -6.33
N ILE A 397 -21.92 18.28 -6.00
CA ILE A 397 -20.94 17.59 -6.88
C ILE A 397 -21.43 16.19 -7.25
N PHE A 398 -21.82 15.40 -6.26
CA PHE A 398 -22.20 14.01 -6.49
C PHE A 398 -23.70 13.81 -6.75
N ARG A 399 -24.43 14.91 -7.06
CA ARG A 399 -25.88 14.96 -7.34
C ARG A 399 -26.63 13.80 -6.67
N LEU A 400 -26.68 13.82 -5.33
CA LEU A 400 -27.17 12.70 -4.50
C LEU A 400 -28.69 12.45 -4.69
N SER A 401 -29.12 12.01 -5.87
CA SER A 401 -30.38 11.29 -6.02
C SER A 401 -30.22 9.91 -5.36
N THR A 402 -31.29 9.41 -4.75
CA THR A 402 -31.34 8.10 -4.11
C THR A 402 -31.44 6.95 -5.11
N GLU A 403 -31.69 7.26 -6.38
CA GLU A 403 -31.98 6.28 -7.43
C GLU A 403 -30.72 5.72 -8.11
N TYR A 404 -29.62 6.46 -8.12
CA TYR A 404 -28.38 6.04 -8.79
C TYR A 404 -27.42 5.33 -7.83
N THR A 405 -27.08 4.08 -8.15
CA THR A 405 -26.07 3.28 -7.46
C THR A 405 -24.64 3.60 -7.93
N GLU A 406 -24.50 4.08 -9.16
CA GLU A 406 -23.22 4.45 -9.79
C GLU A 406 -23.28 5.90 -10.28
N ILE A 407 -22.21 6.65 -10.05
CA ILE A 407 -22.05 8.04 -10.41
C ILE A 407 -20.73 8.17 -11.17
N THR A 408 -20.79 8.58 -12.42
CA THR A 408 -19.60 8.91 -13.21
C THR A 408 -19.42 10.42 -13.19
N LEU A 409 -18.26 10.86 -12.73
CA LEU A 409 -17.88 12.26 -12.65
C LEU A 409 -16.79 12.56 -13.68
N THR A 410 -16.94 13.63 -14.43
CA THR A 410 -15.98 14.11 -15.41
C THR A 410 -15.40 15.45 -14.99
N LEU A 411 -14.28 15.85 -15.62
CA LEU A 411 -13.69 17.17 -15.39
C LEU A 411 -14.65 18.32 -15.74
N ALA A 412 -15.49 18.10 -16.77
CA ALA A 412 -16.51 19.05 -17.19
C ALA A 412 -17.59 19.26 -16.10
N ASP A 413 -17.92 18.21 -15.33
CA ASP A 413 -18.91 18.32 -14.24
C ASP A 413 -18.42 19.21 -13.10
N LEU A 414 -17.11 19.21 -12.81
CA LEU A 414 -16.53 20.11 -11.80
C LEU A 414 -16.41 21.55 -12.30
N ARG A 415 -16.11 21.74 -13.59
CA ARG A 415 -16.09 23.08 -14.20
C ARG A 415 -17.47 23.69 -14.35
N GLY A 416 -18.49 22.86 -14.59
CA GLY A 416 -19.88 23.27 -14.73
C GLY A 416 -20.58 23.59 -13.41
N LEU A 417 -19.88 23.65 -12.28
CA LEU A 417 -20.44 24.09 -11.01
C LEU A 417 -20.80 25.59 -11.08
N PRO A 418 -21.82 26.05 -10.32
CA PRO A 418 -22.16 27.46 -10.22
C PRO A 418 -20.97 28.30 -9.83
N GLU A 419 -20.85 29.50 -10.41
CA GLU A 419 -19.74 30.44 -10.11
C GLU A 419 -19.60 30.74 -8.61
N ALA A 420 -20.71 30.69 -7.85
CA ALA A 420 -20.70 30.87 -6.40
C ALA A 420 -19.89 29.80 -5.64
N GLU A 421 -19.79 28.58 -6.17
CA GLU A 421 -19.04 27.46 -5.56
C GLU A 421 -17.61 27.36 -6.08
N SER A 422 -17.26 28.08 -7.15
CA SER A 422 -15.93 28.07 -7.77
C SER A 422 -14.79 28.42 -6.79
N PRO A 423 -14.90 29.47 -5.94
CA PRO A 423 -13.87 29.77 -4.94
C PRO A 423 -13.70 28.65 -3.91
N ARG A 424 -14.80 28.00 -3.49
CA ARG A 424 -14.75 26.89 -2.53
C ARG A 424 -14.09 25.66 -3.14
N LEU A 425 -14.40 25.34 -4.39
CA LEU A 425 -13.76 24.24 -5.11
C LEU A 425 -12.26 24.53 -5.32
N HIS A 426 -11.89 25.78 -5.62
CA HIS A 426 -10.50 26.20 -5.77
C HIS A 426 -9.68 25.96 -4.49
N ASP A 427 -10.17 26.42 -3.35
CA ASP A 427 -9.52 26.20 -2.06
C ASP A 427 -9.39 24.70 -1.73
N LEU A 428 -10.43 23.91 -2.03
CA LEU A 428 -10.42 22.47 -1.86
C LEU A 428 -9.39 21.77 -2.76
N CYS A 429 -9.26 22.18 -4.03
CA CYS A 429 -8.25 21.65 -4.94
C CYS A 429 -6.83 21.96 -4.44
N ARG A 430 -6.60 23.17 -3.93
CA ARG A 430 -5.32 23.54 -3.31
C ARG A 430 -5.02 22.69 -2.10
N ASN A 431 -5.99 22.56 -1.18
CA ASN A 431 -5.84 21.75 0.02
C ASN A 431 -5.56 20.27 -0.32
N PHE A 432 -6.28 19.73 -1.30
CA PHE A 432 -6.04 18.38 -1.84
C PHE A 432 -4.60 18.22 -2.32
N LEU A 433 -4.09 19.13 -3.15
CA LEU A 433 -2.72 19.05 -3.68
C LEU A 433 -1.66 19.07 -2.56
N TYR A 434 -1.84 19.91 -1.53
CA TYR A 434 -0.91 19.99 -0.38
C TYR A 434 -0.97 18.75 0.53
N THR A 435 -2.09 18.03 0.55
CA THR A 435 -2.33 16.90 1.45
C THR A 435 -2.30 15.57 0.71
N GLU A 436 -3.45 15.10 0.21
CA GLU A 436 -3.60 13.80 -0.45
C GLU A 436 -2.86 13.71 -1.79
N GLY A 437 -2.87 14.78 -2.61
CA GLY A 437 -2.13 14.81 -3.87
C GLY A 437 -0.63 14.57 -3.66
N ARG A 438 -0.06 15.13 -2.59
CA ARG A 438 1.32 14.87 -2.18
C ARG A 438 1.54 13.42 -1.71
N GLN A 439 0.58 12.81 -1.02
CA GLN A 439 0.67 11.39 -0.64
C GLN A 439 0.63 10.46 -1.86
N VAL A 440 -0.19 10.79 -2.86
CA VAL A 440 -0.20 10.06 -4.13
C VAL A 440 1.15 10.15 -4.83
N MET A 441 1.78 11.34 -4.86
CA MET A 441 3.12 11.51 -5.43
C MET A 441 4.21 10.76 -4.65
N LEU A 442 4.14 10.75 -3.31
CA LEU A 442 5.00 9.90 -2.47
C LEU A 442 4.84 8.41 -2.80
N GLY A 443 3.61 7.95 -3.01
CA GLY A 443 3.32 6.58 -3.42
C GLY A 443 3.91 6.24 -4.80
N ARG A 444 3.74 7.14 -5.77
CA ARG A 444 4.32 7.00 -7.11
C ARG A 444 5.84 6.97 -7.08
N GLU A 445 6.49 7.83 -6.30
CA GLU A 445 7.94 7.82 -6.12
C GLU A 445 8.41 6.46 -5.62
N ARG A 446 7.77 5.92 -4.57
CA ARG A 446 8.10 4.61 -4.00
C ARG A 446 8.01 3.48 -5.02
N PHE A 447 6.95 3.48 -5.82
CA PHE A 447 6.76 2.52 -6.90
C PHE A 447 7.83 2.66 -7.99
N LEU A 448 8.10 3.88 -8.45
CA LEU A 448 9.11 4.14 -9.49
C LEU A 448 10.53 3.78 -9.03
N LEU A 449 10.88 4.04 -7.77
CA LEU A 449 12.17 3.62 -7.20
C LEU A 449 12.34 2.09 -7.24
N GLU A 450 11.27 1.33 -6.99
CA GLU A 450 11.32 -0.14 -7.11
C GLU A 450 11.43 -0.61 -8.56
N MET A 451 10.72 0.05 -9.48
CA MET A 451 10.82 -0.21 -10.92
C MET A 451 12.25 0.03 -11.43
N VAL A 452 12.87 1.14 -11.04
CA VAL A 452 14.27 1.47 -11.36
C VAL A 452 15.23 0.46 -10.74
N GLY A 453 15.01 0.08 -9.48
CA GLY A 453 15.83 -0.95 -8.82
C GLY A 453 15.79 -2.30 -9.51
N TYR A 454 14.58 -2.73 -9.91
CA TYR A 454 14.41 -3.97 -10.64
C TYR A 454 15.02 -3.90 -12.04
N ALA A 455 14.91 -2.77 -12.74
CA ALA A 455 15.54 -2.56 -14.04
C ALA A 455 17.07 -2.71 -13.94
N ALA A 456 17.70 -1.99 -13.02
CA ALA A 456 19.13 -2.05 -12.80
C ALA A 456 19.62 -3.46 -12.46
N TRP A 457 18.88 -4.20 -11.63
CA TRP A 457 19.24 -5.57 -11.24
C TRP A 457 19.07 -6.60 -12.36
N LYS A 458 18.13 -6.39 -13.29
CA LYS A 458 17.94 -7.31 -14.42
C LYS A 458 18.98 -7.09 -15.52
N ASP A 459 19.49 -5.86 -15.65
CA ASP A 459 20.40 -5.46 -16.71
C ASP A 459 21.89 -5.61 -16.34
N GLY A 460 22.21 -5.75 -15.05
CA GLY A 460 23.58 -5.97 -14.52
C GLY A 460 23.80 -7.38 -14.02
#